data_AF-A0A538D9B2-F1
#
_entry.id   AF-A0A538D9B2-F1
#
_cell.length_a   1.000
_cell.length_b   1.000
_cell.length_c   1.000
_cell.angle_alpha   90.00
_cell.angle_beta   90.00
_cell.angle_gamma   90.00
#
_symmetry.space_group_name_H-M   'P 1'
#
loop_
_entity.id
_entity.type
_entity.pdbx_description
1 polymer ?
#
loop_
_entity_poly.entity_id
_entity_poly.type
_entity_poly.pdbx_seq_one_letter_code
_entity_poly.pdbx_strand_id
1 'polypeptide(L)'
;MRIIRGSSEAEVVAAFLRGELDSPRYGERIRELLPAAGLGESALLAPELADAEANTLRARVLEEHRAWLRREGLFNGFPEDVDWSLVGLVPEEVLSILYIDWDWWLDISGGTRRPVDAAARIRAGEVLGARMEEDELIAARLSSDDPPPELIVASTPDLSRLVAVEGHVRLTAYALFPAYLAAELPVYLGTSEHMSGWALF
;
A
#
# COMPACT_ATOMS: atom_id res chain seq x y z
N MET A 1 13.76 2.38 11.45
CA MET A 1 12.46 1.71 11.58
C MET A 1 12.21 1.48 13.04
N ARG A 2 11.02 1.87 13.53
CA ARG A 2 10.59 1.68 14.91
C ARG A 2 9.27 0.94 14.94
N ILE A 3 9.17 -0.16 15.67
CA ILE A 3 7.89 -0.85 15.88
C ILE A 3 7.00 0.03 16.77
N ILE A 4 5.81 0.36 16.29
CA ILE A 4 4.80 1.11 17.07
C ILE A 4 3.95 0.11 17.85
N ARG A 5 3.41 -0.90 17.18
CA ARG A 5 2.61 -1.99 17.78
C ARG A 5 2.45 -3.16 16.80
N GLY A 6 1.98 -4.30 17.31
CA GLY A 6 1.43 -5.36 16.46
C GLY A 6 0.15 -4.91 15.74
N SER A 7 -0.14 -5.53 14.61
CA SER A 7 -1.35 -5.32 13.82
C SER A 7 -1.97 -6.67 13.45
N SER A 8 -3.26 -6.67 13.11
CA SER A 8 -3.95 -7.86 12.64
C SER A 8 -4.10 -7.83 11.12
N GLU A 9 -4.23 -8.99 10.49
CA GLU A 9 -4.55 -9.06 9.05
C GLU A 9 -5.87 -8.31 8.75
N ALA A 10 -6.86 -8.37 9.64
CA ALA A 10 -8.14 -7.68 9.48
C ALA A 10 -7.99 -6.14 9.40
N GLU A 11 -7.05 -5.58 10.17
CA GLU A 11 -6.71 -4.17 10.13
C GLU A 11 -6.02 -3.79 8.81
N VAL A 12 -5.05 -4.59 8.38
CA VAL A 12 -4.33 -4.39 7.11
C VAL A 12 -5.26 -4.50 5.91
N VAL A 13 -6.20 -5.45 5.90
CA VAL A 13 -7.22 -5.58 4.86
C VAL A 13 -8.12 -4.35 4.82
N ALA A 14 -8.52 -3.80 5.99
CA ALA A 14 -9.30 -2.57 6.04
C ALA A 14 -8.51 -1.38 5.47
N ALA A 15 -7.22 -1.25 5.83
CA ALA A 15 -6.33 -0.23 5.30
C ALA A 15 -6.13 -0.34 3.78
N PHE A 16 -5.92 -1.56 3.27
CA PHE A 16 -5.78 -1.83 1.83
C PHE A 16 -7.03 -1.35 1.08
N LEU A 17 -8.21 -1.76 1.55
CA LEU A 17 -9.47 -1.37 0.92
C LEU A 17 -9.76 0.12 1.05
N ARG A 18 -9.33 0.78 2.13
CA ARG A 18 -9.39 2.25 2.25
C ARG A 18 -8.51 2.92 1.20
N GLY A 19 -7.29 2.40 0.97
CA GLY A 19 -6.41 2.85 -0.11
C GLY A 19 -7.04 2.71 -1.49
N GLU A 20 -7.69 1.57 -1.76
CA GLU A 20 -8.43 1.31 -3.00
C GLU A 20 -9.68 2.19 -3.14
N LEU A 21 -10.38 2.50 -2.04
CA LEU A 21 -11.54 3.39 -2.01
C LEU A 21 -11.17 4.85 -2.34
N ASP A 22 -10.04 5.32 -1.81
CA ASP A 22 -9.48 6.67 -2.05
C ASP A 22 -8.89 6.81 -3.47
N SER A 23 -8.63 5.68 -4.15
CA SER A 23 -8.11 5.67 -5.51
C SER A 23 -9.14 6.16 -6.53
N PRO A 24 -8.82 7.13 -7.40
CA PRO A 24 -9.69 7.49 -8.52
C PRO A 24 -9.96 6.34 -9.49
N ARG A 25 -9.03 5.38 -9.57
CA ARG A 25 -9.11 4.24 -10.50
C ARG A 25 -9.97 3.11 -9.97
N TYR A 26 -9.91 2.85 -8.67
CA TYR A 26 -10.52 1.66 -8.06
C TYR A 26 -11.67 1.98 -7.12
N GLY A 27 -11.82 3.24 -6.71
CA GLY A 27 -12.81 3.65 -5.72
C GLY A 27 -14.25 3.34 -6.14
N GLU A 28 -14.61 3.53 -7.41
CA GLU A 28 -15.94 3.16 -7.91
C GLU A 28 -16.20 1.65 -7.76
N ARG A 29 -15.24 0.82 -8.14
CA ARG A 29 -15.34 -0.65 -7.98
C ARG A 29 -15.49 -1.04 -6.51
N ILE A 30 -14.75 -0.43 -5.59
CA ILE A 30 -14.89 -0.70 -4.15
C ILE A 30 -16.28 -0.30 -3.66
N ARG A 31 -16.80 0.87 -4.08
CA ARG A 31 -18.16 1.33 -3.72
C ARG A 31 -19.26 0.40 -4.25
N GLU A 32 -19.05 -0.25 -5.39
CA GLU A 32 -19.98 -1.27 -5.91
C GLU A 32 -19.93 -2.57 -5.10
N LEU A 33 -18.74 -3.00 -4.68
CA LEU A 33 -18.55 -4.27 -3.98
C LEU A 33 -19.00 -4.25 -2.53
N LEU A 34 -18.88 -3.11 -1.83
CA LEU A 34 -19.24 -2.99 -0.42
C LEU A 34 -20.71 -3.36 -0.17
N PRO A 35 -21.72 -2.77 -0.84
CA PRO A 35 -23.13 -3.13 -0.64
C PRO A 35 -23.44 -4.58 -1.00
N ALA A 36 -22.79 -5.13 -2.03
CA ALA A 36 -22.96 -6.53 -2.42
C ALA A 36 -22.49 -7.52 -1.33
N ALA A 37 -21.50 -7.11 -0.53
CA ALA A 37 -21.04 -7.83 0.65
C ALA A 37 -21.81 -7.49 1.93
N GLY A 38 -22.81 -6.60 1.88
CA GLY A 38 -23.56 -6.14 3.06
C GLY A 38 -22.82 -5.11 3.92
N LEU A 39 -21.82 -4.42 3.36
CA LEU A 39 -21.01 -3.41 4.04
C LEU A 39 -21.30 -2.00 3.49
N GLY A 40 -21.08 -0.99 4.35
CA GLY A 40 -20.99 0.42 3.94
C GLY A 40 -19.55 0.92 3.98
N GLU A 41 -19.30 2.13 3.45
CA GLU A 41 -17.95 2.74 3.47
C GLU A 41 -17.38 2.93 4.89
N SER A 42 -18.24 3.11 5.89
CA SER A 42 -17.82 3.20 7.30
C SER A 42 -17.06 1.97 7.78
N ALA A 43 -17.31 0.80 7.17
CA ALA A 43 -16.58 -0.43 7.46
C ALA A 43 -15.09 -0.36 7.07
N LEU A 44 -14.69 0.62 6.24
CA LEU A 44 -13.32 0.88 5.83
C LEU A 44 -12.75 2.16 6.47
N LEU A 45 -13.58 3.20 6.65
CA LEU A 45 -13.15 4.49 7.19
C LEU A 45 -12.96 4.48 8.72
N ALA A 46 -13.76 3.68 9.42
CA ALA A 46 -13.69 3.52 10.88
C ALA A 46 -14.02 2.05 11.25
N PRO A 47 -13.14 1.09 10.91
CA PRO A 47 -13.43 -0.33 11.07
C PRO A 47 -13.52 -0.72 12.55
N GLU A 48 -14.60 -1.39 12.94
CA GLU A 48 -14.66 -2.15 14.19
C GLU A 48 -13.93 -3.48 14.00
N LEU A 49 -12.71 -3.58 14.55
CA LEU A 49 -11.84 -4.73 14.34
C LEU A 49 -12.20 -5.92 15.22
N ALA A 50 -12.98 -5.73 16.29
CA ALA A 50 -13.49 -6.84 17.10
C ALA A 50 -14.66 -7.58 16.44
N ASP A 51 -15.26 -7.00 15.40
CA ASP A 51 -16.34 -7.63 14.63
C ASP A 51 -15.78 -8.63 13.61
N ALA A 52 -15.76 -9.90 14.00
CA ALA A 52 -15.26 -11.00 13.16
C ALA A 52 -16.08 -11.20 11.87
N GLU A 53 -17.38 -10.90 11.89
CA GLU A 53 -18.23 -11.01 10.70
C GLU A 53 -17.87 -9.91 9.70
N ALA A 54 -17.81 -8.66 10.17
CA ALA A 54 -17.37 -7.54 9.33
C ALA A 54 -15.96 -7.73 8.76
N ASN A 55 -15.03 -8.28 9.57
CA ASN A 55 -13.68 -8.63 9.12
C ASN A 55 -13.71 -9.65 7.98
N THR A 56 -14.54 -10.70 8.11
CA THR A 56 -14.72 -11.73 7.08
C THR A 56 -15.29 -11.14 5.79
N LEU A 57 -16.26 -10.23 5.91
CA LEU A 57 -16.87 -9.56 4.76
C LEU A 57 -15.87 -8.63 4.05
N ARG A 58 -15.04 -7.89 4.79
CA ARG A 58 -13.95 -7.09 4.20
C ARG A 58 -12.97 -7.97 3.42
N ALA A 59 -12.56 -9.11 3.97
CA ALA A 59 -11.70 -10.05 3.26
C ALA A 59 -12.33 -10.59 1.96
N ARG A 60 -13.66 -10.79 1.94
CA ARG A 60 -14.40 -11.16 0.71
C ARG A 60 -14.45 -10.05 -0.32
N VAL A 61 -14.60 -8.79 0.10
CA VAL A 61 -14.52 -7.64 -0.81
C VAL A 61 -13.13 -7.59 -1.45
N LEU A 62 -12.08 -7.77 -0.66
CA LEU A 62 -10.72 -7.80 -1.20
C LEU A 62 -10.45 -9.03 -2.08
N GLU A 63 -11.05 -10.19 -1.77
CA GLU A 63 -11.04 -11.36 -2.65
C GLU A 63 -11.66 -11.04 -4.03
N GLU A 64 -12.85 -10.46 -4.07
CA GLU A 64 -13.51 -10.14 -5.34
C GLU A 64 -12.76 -9.06 -6.15
N HIS A 65 -12.00 -8.18 -5.48
CA HIS A 65 -11.24 -7.12 -6.15
C HIS A 65 -9.81 -7.54 -6.58
N ARG A 66 -9.14 -8.35 -5.77
CA ARG A 66 -7.69 -8.65 -5.89
C ARG A 66 -7.32 -10.12 -5.71
N ALA A 67 -8.30 -11.01 -5.58
CA ALA A 67 -8.09 -12.44 -5.32
C ALA A 67 -7.22 -12.71 -4.07
N TRP A 68 -7.44 -11.93 -3.01
CA TRP A 68 -6.71 -12.02 -1.75
C TRP A 68 -6.75 -13.41 -1.13
N LEU A 69 -7.92 -14.00 -0.91
CA LEU A 69 -8.06 -15.28 -0.23
C LEU A 69 -7.51 -16.43 -1.07
N ARG A 70 -7.67 -16.38 -2.40
CA ARG A 70 -7.10 -17.40 -3.30
C ARG A 70 -5.62 -17.21 -3.58
N ARG A 71 -5.02 -16.08 -3.14
CA ARG A 71 -3.62 -15.73 -3.39
C ARG A 71 -3.28 -15.78 -4.88
N GLU A 72 -4.12 -15.14 -5.70
CA GLU A 72 -3.90 -15.03 -7.16
C GLU A 72 -3.60 -13.57 -7.55
N GLY A 73 -3.14 -13.37 -8.78
CA GLY A 73 -2.87 -12.02 -9.31
C GLY A 73 -1.82 -11.28 -8.48
N LEU A 74 -2.22 -10.18 -7.84
CA LEU A 74 -1.36 -9.38 -6.96
C LEU A 74 -0.75 -10.24 -5.85
N PHE A 75 -1.46 -11.25 -5.38
CA PHE A 75 -1.05 -12.06 -4.23
C PHE A 75 -0.52 -13.44 -4.62
N ASN A 76 -0.16 -13.66 -5.89
CA ASN A 76 0.39 -14.94 -6.34
C ASN A 76 1.67 -15.33 -5.56
N GLY A 77 1.61 -16.40 -4.78
CA GLY A 77 2.70 -16.84 -3.90
C GLY A 77 2.89 -16.01 -2.63
N PHE A 78 1.97 -15.06 -2.34
CA PHE A 78 2.01 -14.29 -1.10
C PHE A 78 1.74 -15.22 0.10
N PRO A 79 2.56 -15.17 1.16
CA PRO A 79 2.45 -16.09 2.30
C PRO A 79 1.11 -15.95 3.05
N GLU A 80 0.70 -17.05 3.67
CA GLU A 80 -0.44 -17.08 4.61
C GLU A 80 -0.01 -16.78 6.06
N ASP A 81 1.27 -16.97 6.37
CA ASP A 81 1.87 -16.84 7.71
C ASP A 81 2.54 -15.46 7.90
N VAL A 82 1.81 -14.39 7.61
CA VAL A 82 2.35 -13.02 7.72
C VAL A 82 2.14 -12.44 9.11
N ASP A 83 3.25 -12.10 9.75
CA ASP A 83 3.27 -11.31 10.98
C ASP A 83 3.14 -9.82 10.62
N TRP A 84 2.04 -9.21 11.05
CA TRP A 84 1.74 -7.81 10.76
C TRP A 84 2.09 -6.90 11.94
N SER A 85 2.71 -5.76 11.62
CA SER A 85 3.01 -4.70 12.58
C SER A 85 2.78 -3.32 11.97
N LEU A 86 2.44 -2.35 12.82
CA LEU A 86 2.50 -0.94 12.45
C LEU A 86 3.87 -0.41 12.87
N VAL A 87 4.63 0.13 11.92
CA VAL A 87 5.98 0.65 12.13
C VAL A 87 6.07 2.12 11.71
N GLY A 88 6.95 2.87 12.35
CA GLY A 88 7.36 4.20 11.91
C GLY A 88 8.63 4.11 11.07
N LEU A 89 8.58 4.64 9.86
CA LEU A 89 9.72 4.76 8.94
C LEU A 89 10.18 6.21 8.85
N VAL A 90 11.48 6.46 8.93
CA VAL A 90 12.03 7.79 8.62
C VAL A 90 12.03 8.03 7.10
N PRO A 91 12.12 9.28 6.60
CA PRO A 91 12.03 9.56 5.17
C PRO A 91 12.97 8.72 4.29
N GLU A 92 14.21 8.50 4.72
CA GLU A 92 15.18 7.69 3.97
C GLU A 92 14.72 6.23 3.82
N GLU A 93 14.05 5.69 4.84
CA GLU A 93 13.51 4.33 4.82
C GLU A 93 12.26 4.24 3.95
N VAL A 94 11.36 5.23 4.01
CA VAL A 94 10.20 5.33 3.10
C VAL A 94 10.68 5.34 1.64
N LEU A 95 11.69 6.15 1.33
CA LEU A 95 12.23 6.28 -0.02
C LEU A 95 13.06 5.07 -0.47
N SER A 96 13.38 4.15 0.45
CA SER A 96 14.04 2.87 0.16
C SER A 96 13.06 1.73 -0.18
N ILE A 97 11.75 1.92 0.05
CA ILE A 97 10.73 0.95 -0.31
C ILE A 97 10.76 0.73 -1.83
N LEU A 98 10.76 -0.52 -2.26
CA LEU A 98 10.69 -0.93 -3.65
C LEU A 98 9.23 -1.06 -4.08
N TYR A 99 8.92 -0.74 -5.32
CA TYR A 99 7.66 -1.18 -5.95
C TYR A 99 7.65 -2.70 -6.12
N ILE A 100 6.45 -3.29 -6.28
CA ILE A 100 6.31 -4.66 -6.79
C ILE A 100 7.01 -4.88 -8.12
N ASP A 101 7.41 -6.13 -8.39
CA ASP A 101 7.91 -6.58 -9.69
C ASP A 101 6.77 -6.68 -10.72
N TRP A 102 6.36 -5.53 -11.27
CA TRP A 102 5.26 -5.42 -12.23
C TRP A 102 5.62 -4.45 -13.34
N ASP A 103 5.27 -4.79 -14.59
CA ASP A 103 5.71 -4.11 -15.81
C ASP A 103 5.65 -2.57 -15.74
N TRP A 104 4.53 -2.01 -15.28
CA TRP A 104 4.37 -0.56 -15.13
C TRP A 104 5.40 0.06 -14.17
N TRP A 105 5.61 -0.53 -12.99
CA TRP A 105 6.54 0.02 -12.00
C TRP A 105 7.99 -0.16 -12.41
N LEU A 106 8.31 -1.24 -13.12
CA LEU A 106 9.61 -1.44 -13.76
C LEU A 106 9.85 -0.35 -14.81
N ASP A 107 8.89 -0.10 -15.70
CA ASP A 107 9.05 0.87 -16.78
C ASP A 107 9.32 2.30 -16.26
N ILE A 108 8.49 2.78 -15.33
CA ILE A 108 8.64 4.15 -14.81
C ILE A 108 9.92 4.32 -13.98
N SER A 109 10.41 3.27 -13.30
CA SER A 109 11.64 3.31 -12.50
C SER A 109 12.91 2.99 -13.32
N GLY A 110 12.79 2.60 -14.58
CA GLY A 110 13.93 2.14 -15.38
C GLY A 110 14.46 0.76 -14.92
N GLY A 111 13.58 -0.08 -14.39
CA GLY A 111 13.86 -1.45 -13.95
C GLY A 111 14.41 -1.57 -12.53
N THR A 112 14.65 -0.46 -11.83
CA THR A 112 15.26 -0.48 -10.48
C THR A 112 14.25 -0.77 -9.37
N ARG A 113 12.94 -0.59 -9.66
CA ARG A 113 11.83 -0.64 -8.70
C ARG A 113 11.89 0.46 -7.63
N ARG A 114 12.83 1.40 -7.68
CA ARG A 114 12.98 2.44 -6.66
C ARG A 114 12.12 3.67 -6.99
N PRO A 115 11.38 4.22 -6.01
CA PRO A 115 10.53 5.39 -6.23
C PRO A 115 11.33 6.66 -6.49
N VAL A 116 12.54 6.77 -5.94
CA VAL A 116 13.44 7.91 -6.22
C VAL A 116 13.91 7.95 -7.68
N ASP A 117 14.08 6.79 -8.32
CA ASP A 117 14.44 6.72 -9.74
C ASP A 117 13.23 7.04 -10.62
N ALA A 118 12.05 6.53 -10.26
CA ALA A 118 10.81 6.90 -10.93
C ALA A 118 10.55 8.41 -10.83
N ALA A 119 10.72 9.00 -9.64
CA ALA A 119 10.60 10.44 -9.44
C ALA A 119 11.63 11.24 -10.28
N ALA A 120 12.87 10.77 -10.38
CA ALA A 120 13.88 11.41 -11.23
C ALA A 120 13.49 11.39 -12.71
N ARG A 121 13.02 10.24 -13.22
CA ARG A 121 12.56 10.07 -14.61
C ARG A 121 11.30 10.90 -14.91
N ILE A 122 10.36 10.96 -13.97
CA ILE A 122 9.17 11.82 -14.07
C ILE A 122 9.58 13.30 -14.17
N ARG A 123 10.47 13.78 -13.30
CA ARG A 123 10.97 15.17 -13.34
C ARG A 123 11.72 15.48 -14.63
N ALA A 124 12.40 14.49 -15.22
CA ALA A 124 13.06 14.60 -16.51
C ALA A 124 12.08 14.57 -17.71
N GLY A 125 10.79 14.32 -17.47
CA GLY A 125 9.77 14.21 -18.53
C GLY A 125 9.84 12.90 -19.33
N GLU A 126 10.51 11.87 -18.78
CA GLU A 126 10.71 10.57 -19.45
C GLU A 126 9.52 9.62 -19.29
N VAL A 127 8.60 9.91 -18.37
CA VAL A 127 7.44 9.07 -18.06
C VAL A 127 6.17 9.71 -18.61
N LEU A 128 5.58 9.09 -19.64
CA LEU A 128 4.35 9.57 -20.26
C LEU A 128 3.16 9.43 -19.30
N GLY A 129 2.34 10.49 -19.24
CA GLY A 129 1.14 10.50 -18.41
C GLY A 129 1.40 10.73 -16.92
N ALA A 130 2.63 11.06 -16.51
CA ALA A 130 2.91 11.51 -15.15
C ALA A 130 2.19 12.83 -14.85
N ARG A 131 1.64 12.96 -13.64
CA ARG A 131 0.77 14.07 -13.23
C ARG A 131 1.29 14.71 -11.96
N MET A 132 2.40 15.44 -12.07
CA MET A 132 3.10 16.00 -10.91
C MET A 132 2.19 16.86 -10.01
N GLU A 133 1.24 17.61 -10.57
CA GLU A 133 0.29 18.40 -9.77
C GLU A 133 -0.64 17.50 -8.94
N GLU A 134 -1.13 16.38 -9.49
CA GLU A 134 -1.95 15.42 -8.75
C GLU A 134 -1.11 14.70 -7.69
N ASP A 135 0.14 14.35 -8.01
CA ASP A 135 1.08 13.73 -7.07
C ASP A 135 1.44 14.67 -5.90
N GLU A 136 1.58 15.98 -6.15
CA GLU A 136 1.84 16.97 -5.09
C GLU A 136 0.67 17.04 -4.11
N LEU A 137 -0.57 17.04 -4.61
CA LEU A 137 -1.76 17.01 -3.77
C LEU A 137 -1.81 15.77 -2.89
N ILE A 138 -1.41 14.60 -3.42
CA ILE A 138 -1.32 13.36 -2.64
C ILE A 138 -0.29 13.50 -1.51
N ALA A 139 0.90 14.04 -1.81
CA ALA A 139 1.94 14.23 -0.80
C ALA A 139 1.56 15.27 0.26
N ALA A 140 0.97 16.40 -0.17
CA ALA A 140 0.54 17.49 0.71
C ALA A 140 -0.52 17.05 1.73
N ARG A 141 -1.36 16.04 1.40
CA ARG A 141 -2.34 15.49 2.35
C ARG A 141 -1.72 14.88 3.60
N LEU A 142 -0.44 14.48 3.59
CA LEU A 142 0.26 14.01 4.79
C LEU A 142 0.23 15.01 5.95
N SER A 143 0.13 16.31 5.64
CA SER A 143 0.07 17.40 6.61
C SER A 143 -1.35 17.90 6.91
N SER A 144 -2.37 17.18 6.43
CA SER A 144 -3.78 17.55 6.58
C SER A 144 -4.47 16.76 7.71
N ASP A 145 -5.68 17.16 8.07
CA ASP A 145 -6.51 16.44 9.05
C ASP A 145 -7.08 15.11 8.51
N ASP A 146 -6.97 14.85 7.20
CA ASP A 146 -7.33 13.57 6.56
C ASP A 146 -6.16 13.05 5.70
N PRO A 147 -5.12 12.50 6.34
CA PRO A 147 -3.98 11.97 5.62
C PRO A 147 -4.38 10.75 4.77
N PRO A 148 -3.63 10.46 3.69
CA PRO A 148 -3.87 9.28 2.89
C PRO A 148 -3.74 8.00 3.73
N PRO A 149 -4.38 6.90 3.33
CA PRO A 149 -4.21 5.60 3.98
C PRO A 149 -2.74 5.18 4.03
N GLU A 150 -2.35 4.50 5.10
CA GLU A 150 -0.99 4.03 5.32
C GLU A 150 -0.48 3.21 4.13
N LEU A 151 0.83 3.23 3.89
CA LEU A 151 1.42 2.26 2.97
C LEU A 151 1.36 0.87 3.59
N ILE A 152 1.27 -0.16 2.75
CA ILE A 152 1.40 -1.56 3.17
C ILE A 152 2.65 -2.10 2.49
N VAL A 153 3.58 -2.62 3.28
CA VAL A 153 4.85 -3.16 2.79
C VAL A 153 5.06 -4.58 3.27
N ALA A 154 5.74 -5.37 2.45
CA ALA A 154 6.13 -6.73 2.73
C ALA A 154 7.67 -6.84 2.83
N SER A 155 8.14 -7.74 3.67
CA SER A 155 9.57 -8.03 3.84
C SER A 155 9.83 -9.45 4.33
N THR A 156 11.08 -9.89 4.19
CA THR A 156 11.62 -11.03 4.95
C THR A 156 11.98 -10.58 6.37
N PRO A 157 12.12 -11.50 7.35
CA PRO A 157 12.41 -11.11 8.74
C PRO A 157 13.75 -10.39 8.95
N ASP A 158 14.71 -10.54 8.02
CA ASP A 158 15.97 -9.81 8.04
C ASP A 158 15.86 -8.33 7.61
N LEU A 159 14.68 -7.91 7.12
CA LEU A 159 14.37 -6.57 6.65
C LEU A 159 15.31 -6.07 5.55
N SER A 160 15.94 -6.98 4.79
CA SER A 160 16.91 -6.64 3.76
C SER A 160 16.33 -5.83 2.60
N ARG A 161 15.02 -5.96 2.36
CA ARG A 161 14.25 -5.13 1.42
C ARG A 161 12.81 -4.94 1.85
N LEU A 162 12.27 -3.76 1.62
CA LEU A 162 10.85 -3.45 1.82
C LEU A 162 10.18 -3.32 0.46
N VAL A 163 9.07 -4.01 0.25
CA VAL A 163 8.35 -4.00 -1.04
C VAL A 163 6.92 -3.54 -0.81
N ALA A 164 6.49 -2.49 -1.51
CA ALA A 164 5.13 -1.99 -1.42
C ALA A 164 4.14 -3.05 -1.92
N VAL A 165 3.17 -3.40 -1.09
CA VAL A 165 2.00 -4.23 -1.46
C VAL A 165 0.86 -3.31 -1.90
N GLU A 166 0.71 -2.17 -1.23
CA GLU A 166 -0.29 -1.14 -1.55
C GLU A 166 0.31 0.26 -1.33
N GLY A 167 -0.24 1.25 -2.04
CA GLY A 167 0.21 2.65 -1.92
C GLY A 167 1.29 3.07 -2.91
N HIS A 168 1.51 2.32 -4.00
CA HIS A 168 2.53 2.61 -5.01
C HIS A 168 2.48 4.04 -5.59
N VAL A 169 1.29 4.57 -5.88
CA VAL A 169 1.13 5.96 -6.35
C VAL A 169 1.52 6.94 -5.24
N ARG A 170 1.09 6.68 -3.99
CA ARG A 170 1.44 7.50 -2.83
C ARG A 170 2.95 7.49 -2.58
N LEU A 171 3.60 6.33 -2.69
CA LEU A 171 5.05 6.20 -2.61
C LEU A 171 5.78 7.02 -3.68
N THR A 172 5.24 7.06 -4.90
CA THR A 172 5.76 7.89 -6.00
C THR A 172 5.64 9.38 -5.67
N ALA A 173 4.46 9.81 -5.19
CA ALA A 173 4.22 11.17 -4.73
C ALA A 173 5.18 11.57 -3.61
N TYR A 174 5.44 10.69 -2.65
CA TYR A 174 6.39 10.95 -1.56
C TYR A 174 7.84 11.10 -2.05
N ALA A 175 8.24 10.36 -3.09
CA ALA A 175 9.55 10.54 -3.72
C ALA A 175 9.66 11.80 -4.59
N LEU A 176 8.54 12.21 -5.22
CA LEU A 176 8.45 13.48 -5.96
C LEU A 176 8.44 14.70 -5.05
N PHE A 177 7.88 14.58 -3.84
CA PHE A 177 7.75 15.70 -2.91
C PHE A 177 8.15 15.28 -1.48
N PRO A 178 9.42 14.89 -1.26
CA PRO A 178 9.88 14.35 0.02
C PRO A 178 9.83 15.38 1.16
N ALA A 179 9.71 16.67 0.85
CA ALA A 179 9.55 17.73 1.84
C ALA A 179 8.24 17.62 2.65
N TYR A 180 7.25 16.86 2.18
CA TYR A 180 6.02 16.58 2.94
C TYR A 180 6.13 15.40 3.89
N LEU A 181 7.19 14.58 3.81
CA LEU A 181 7.36 13.46 4.72
C LEU A 181 7.63 13.97 6.13
N ALA A 182 6.83 13.49 7.07
CA ALA A 182 7.09 13.69 8.50
C ALA A 182 8.37 12.97 8.95
N ALA A 183 8.86 13.29 10.14
CA ALA A 183 10.04 12.65 10.72
C ALA A 183 9.87 11.12 10.86
N GLU A 184 8.64 10.65 11.09
CA GLU A 184 8.27 9.24 10.99
C GLU A 184 6.92 9.12 10.26
N LEU A 185 6.85 8.23 9.27
CA LEU A 185 5.62 7.86 8.57
C LEU A 185 5.14 6.48 9.08
N PRO A 186 3.90 6.36 9.60
CA PRO A 186 3.30 5.07 9.92
C PRO A 186 3.04 4.23 8.66
N VAL A 187 3.46 2.97 8.70
CA VAL A 187 3.34 2.00 7.60
C VAL A 187 3.01 0.63 8.19
N TYR A 188 2.13 -0.14 7.53
CA TYR A 188 1.93 -1.55 7.86
C TYR A 188 3.04 -2.39 7.24
N LEU A 189 3.77 -3.12 8.08
CA LEU A 189 4.82 -4.06 7.69
C LEU A 189 4.33 -5.49 7.93
N GLY A 190 4.32 -6.29 6.86
CA GLY A 190 4.12 -7.73 6.91
C GLY A 190 5.45 -8.46 6.72
N THR A 191 5.79 -9.36 7.64
CA THR A 191 6.98 -10.20 7.54
C THR A 191 6.61 -11.69 7.52
N SER A 192 7.29 -12.46 6.67
CA SER A 192 7.23 -13.93 6.67
C SER A 192 8.54 -14.51 6.15
N GLU A 193 8.97 -15.64 6.70
CA GLU A 193 10.12 -16.43 6.17
C GLU A 193 9.87 -16.87 4.72
N HIS A 194 8.60 -16.97 4.31
CA HIS A 194 8.18 -17.38 2.97
C HIS A 194 7.91 -16.20 2.02
N MET A 195 8.16 -14.96 2.45
CA MET A 195 7.86 -13.76 1.64
C MET A 195 8.59 -13.76 0.30
N SER A 196 9.76 -14.39 0.18
CA SER A 196 10.46 -14.53 -1.10
C SER A 196 9.77 -15.42 -2.12
N GLY A 197 8.73 -16.18 -1.72
CA GLY A 197 7.86 -16.92 -2.63
C GLY A 197 6.81 -16.06 -3.32
N TRP A 198 6.57 -14.83 -2.85
CA TRP A 198 5.64 -13.92 -3.49
C TRP A 198 6.19 -13.47 -4.85
N ALA A 199 5.43 -13.71 -5.91
CA ALA A 199 5.86 -13.50 -7.29
C ALA A 199 6.24 -12.05 -7.62
N LEU A 200 5.86 -11.10 -6.76
CA LEU A 200 6.10 -9.68 -6.94
C LEU A 200 7.14 -9.11 -5.96
N PHE A 201 7.77 -9.95 -5.14
CA PHE A 201 8.73 -9.54 -4.11
C PHE A 201 10.03 -9.01 -4.72
#